data_AF-A0A925AA84-F1
#
_entry.id   AF-A0A925AA84-F1
#
_cell.length_a   1.000
_cell.length_b   1.000
_cell.length_c   1.000
_cell.angle_alpha   90.00
_cell.angle_beta   90.00
_cell.angle_gamma   90.00
#
_symmetry.space_group_name_H-M   'P 1'
#
loop_
_entity.id
_entity.type
_entity.pdbx_description
1 polymer ?
#
loop_
_entity_poly.entity_id
_entity_poly.type
_entity_poly.pdbx_seq_one_letter_code
_entity_poly.pdbx_strand_id
1 'polypeptide(L)'
;NAQPVKPAQAVKPAVAAAPAIDEKKAPAAKAEKPKPKVIELDPPKPETPANDAAPPALEKPQKLKAPPLPRELPIGAPLAKRDKTLPKTTLHEKAPVVQAPSIGPKTAKRLEAVGVKTIADLLALNADEGESKIDAGHISAQVIRDWQAQALLACTVPGLRSREAQALVACGVTTAEELIEMDATELCDGVARWGLSDAGQRAWGSAPAPTEDDVATWIARAERALEQGKAIEAA
;
A
#
# COMPACT_ATOMS: atom_id res chain seq x y z
N ASN A 1 -8.10 -35.68 -66.27
CA ASN A 1 -8.42 -36.74 -65.30
C ASN A 1 -9.37 -36.13 -64.27
N ALA A 2 -10.67 -36.25 -64.52
CA ALA A 2 -11.72 -35.77 -63.63
C ALA A 2 -12.23 -36.98 -62.84
N GLN A 3 -12.25 -36.87 -61.51
CA GLN A 3 -13.36 -37.36 -60.71
C GLN A 3 -13.30 -36.80 -59.28
N PRO A 4 -14.47 -36.63 -58.63
CA PRO A 4 -14.67 -35.76 -57.47
C PRO A 4 -14.79 -36.57 -56.16
N VAL A 5 -14.57 -35.91 -55.02
CA VAL A 5 -15.15 -36.35 -53.74
C VAL A 5 -15.59 -35.14 -52.90
N LYS A 6 -16.89 -35.07 -52.64
CA LYS A 6 -17.62 -34.35 -51.58
C LYS A 6 -18.57 -35.38 -50.96
N PRO A 7 -19.22 -35.14 -49.80
CA PRO A 7 -18.79 -34.41 -48.59
C PRO A 7 -19.19 -35.15 -47.29
N ALA A 8 -19.01 -34.47 -46.14
CA ALA A 8 -19.77 -34.59 -44.90
C ALA A 8 -19.56 -35.80 -43.97
N GLN A 9 -19.15 -35.51 -42.73
CA GLN A 9 -20.09 -35.60 -41.61
C GLN A 9 -19.57 -34.90 -40.35
N ALA A 10 -20.44 -34.05 -39.80
CA ALA A 10 -20.34 -33.39 -38.52
C ALA A 10 -20.85 -34.33 -37.42
N VAL A 11 -20.19 -34.35 -36.25
CA VAL A 11 -20.81 -34.86 -35.01
C VAL A 11 -20.33 -34.02 -33.81
N LYS A 12 -21.19 -33.07 -33.42
CA LYS A 12 -21.58 -32.77 -32.03
C LYS A 12 -23.12 -32.93 -32.03
N PRO A 13 -23.85 -33.23 -30.94
CA PRO A 13 -23.56 -32.85 -29.54
C PRO A 13 -23.92 -33.93 -28.49
N ALA A 14 -23.52 -33.74 -27.22
CA ALA A 14 -24.19 -34.37 -26.09
C ALA A 14 -24.10 -33.46 -24.86
N VAL A 15 -25.27 -32.93 -24.50
CA VAL A 15 -25.63 -32.29 -23.23
C VAL A 15 -26.22 -33.38 -22.33
N ALA A 16 -25.77 -33.45 -21.08
CA ALA A 16 -26.48 -34.07 -19.95
C ALA A 16 -25.94 -33.39 -18.67
N ALA A 17 -26.67 -32.46 -18.05
CA ALA A 17 -27.81 -32.64 -17.14
C ALA A 17 -27.43 -33.24 -15.77
N ALA A 18 -27.67 -32.43 -14.74
CA ALA A 18 -27.46 -32.67 -13.31
C ALA A 18 -28.39 -33.76 -12.72
N PRO A 19 -28.20 -34.12 -11.43
CA PRO A 19 -29.19 -33.70 -10.42
C PRO A 19 -28.55 -33.23 -9.09
N ALA A 20 -29.01 -32.12 -8.53
CA ALA A 20 -29.97 -32.02 -7.42
C ALA A 20 -29.42 -32.45 -6.05
N ILE A 21 -29.16 -31.47 -5.18
CA ILE A 21 -29.09 -31.65 -3.73
C ILE A 21 -30.22 -30.86 -3.08
N ASP A 22 -30.80 -31.50 -2.08
CA ASP A 22 -32.13 -31.36 -1.52
C ASP A 22 -32.27 -30.15 -0.58
N GLU A 23 -33.46 -29.55 -0.61
CA GLU A 23 -33.89 -28.44 0.21
C GLU A 23 -34.72 -28.98 1.39
N LYS A 24 -34.31 -28.70 2.65
CA LYS A 24 -35.13 -28.31 3.81
C LYS A 24 -34.51 -28.73 5.15
N LYS A 25 -34.38 -27.75 6.07
CA LYS A 25 -35.19 -27.65 7.31
C LYS A 25 -34.61 -26.58 8.27
N ALA A 26 -35.31 -25.45 8.37
CA ALA A 26 -35.44 -24.69 9.62
C ALA A 26 -36.65 -25.27 10.40
N PRO A 27 -36.83 -25.05 11.72
CA PRO A 27 -37.29 -23.72 12.19
C PRO A 27 -36.90 -23.29 13.63
N ALA A 28 -37.15 -21.99 13.90
CA ALA A 28 -37.58 -21.38 15.17
C ALA A 28 -36.60 -21.35 16.38
N ALA A 29 -36.53 -20.34 17.25
CA ALA A 29 -37.22 -19.07 17.43
C ALA A 29 -36.45 -18.16 18.43
N LYS A 30 -36.61 -16.84 18.23
CA LYS A 30 -36.76 -15.70 19.17
C LYS A 30 -36.22 -15.77 20.61
N ALA A 31 -35.45 -14.75 21.00
CA ALA A 31 -35.60 -13.93 22.22
C ALA A 31 -34.65 -12.71 22.09
N GLU A 32 -35.11 -11.51 21.76
CA GLU A 32 -35.75 -10.48 22.61
C GLU A 32 -34.73 -9.60 23.37
N LYS A 33 -34.66 -8.33 22.95
CA LYS A 33 -33.94 -7.22 23.59
C LYS A 33 -34.79 -6.67 24.75
N PRO A 34 -34.18 -6.17 25.84
CA PRO A 34 -34.75 -5.08 26.60
C PRO A 34 -33.99 -3.76 26.39
N LYS A 35 -34.76 -2.69 26.49
CA LYS A 35 -34.52 -1.28 26.20
C LYS A 35 -33.92 -0.51 27.41
N PRO A 36 -33.57 0.78 27.25
CA PRO A 36 -32.52 1.48 28.02
C PRO A 36 -33.04 2.13 29.31
N LYS A 37 -32.12 2.47 30.23
CA LYS A 37 -32.39 3.41 31.32
C LYS A 37 -31.74 4.76 31.02
N VAL A 38 -32.62 5.72 30.77
CA VAL A 38 -32.39 7.17 30.82
C VAL A 38 -32.14 7.54 32.28
N ILE A 39 -31.11 8.34 32.56
CA ILE A 39 -30.97 9.05 33.81
C ILE A 39 -30.84 10.53 33.46
N GLU A 40 -31.72 11.28 34.10
CA GLU A 40 -32.05 12.70 34.01
C GLU A 40 -30.86 13.66 34.17
N LEU A 41 -30.86 14.72 33.36
CA LEU A 41 -30.14 15.96 33.62
C LEU A 41 -30.90 16.77 34.68
N ASP A 42 -30.20 17.33 35.66
CA ASP A 42 -30.48 18.70 36.13
C ASP A 42 -29.23 19.32 36.81
N PRO A 43 -28.78 20.53 36.40
CA PRO A 43 -27.82 21.39 37.11
C PRO A 43 -28.60 22.48 37.91
N PRO A 44 -28.08 23.65 38.38
CA PRO A 44 -26.71 24.14 38.68
C PRO A 44 -26.58 24.84 40.09
N LYS A 45 -25.41 25.49 40.32
CA LYS A 45 -25.19 26.84 40.95
C LYS A 45 -24.67 26.88 42.42
N PRO A 46 -23.97 27.94 42.90
CA PRO A 46 -22.68 28.54 42.46
C PRO A 46 -21.68 28.88 43.62
N GLU A 47 -20.46 29.31 43.22
CA GLU A 47 -19.61 30.38 43.80
C GLU A 47 -18.89 30.27 45.18
N THR A 48 -17.55 30.16 45.09
CA THR A 48 -16.41 30.93 45.71
C THR A 48 -16.50 31.51 47.14
N PRO A 49 -15.37 31.54 47.90
CA PRO A 49 -14.32 32.57 47.72
C PRO A 49 -12.87 32.04 47.84
N ALA A 50 -11.95 32.50 46.99
CA ALA A 50 -11.00 33.58 47.27
C ALA A 50 -10.16 33.37 48.55
N ASN A 51 -8.87 33.08 48.37
CA ASN A 51 -7.87 33.46 49.36
C ASN A 51 -6.58 33.92 48.69
N ASP A 52 -6.16 35.10 49.13
CA ASP A 52 -4.96 35.87 48.81
C ASP A 52 -3.66 35.11 49.08
N ALA A 53 -2.64 35.36 48.24
CA ALA A 53 -1.28 35.59 48.72
C ALA A 53 -0.42 36.28 47.64
N ALA A 54 0.24 37.35 48.08
CA ALA A 54 1.01 38.34 47.33
C ALA A 54 2.40 37.80 46.84
N PRO A 55 3.19 38.61 46.06
CA PRO A 55 4.15 38.15 45.05
C PRO A 55 5.57 37.90 45.56
N PRO A 56 6.45 37.32 44.72
CA PRO A 56 7.76 37.96 44.56
C PRO A 56 8.37 37.92 43.14
N ALA A 57 9.17 38.96 42.90
CA ALA A 57 10.49 38.98 42.27
C ALA A 57 10.65 38.65 40.76
N LEU A 58 11.02 39.73 40.07
CA LEU A 58 11.74 39.85 38.80
C LEU A 58 12.87 38.82 38.59
N GLU A 59 12.80 38.03 37.51
CA GLU A 59 13.96 37.37 36.90
C GLU A 59 13.96 37.42 35.36
N LYS A 60 14.85 38.26 34.82
CA LYS A 60 15.60 38.25 33.52
C LYS A 60 14.84 38.07 32.18
N PRO A 61 15.11 38.92 31.15
CA PRO A 61 14.51 38.76 29.82
C PRO A 61 15.06 37.51 29.12
N GLN A 62 14.24 36.46 29.06
CA GLN A 62 14.49 35.33 28.16
C GLN A 62 14.31 35.82 26.72
N LYS A 63 15.37 35.69 25.93
CA LYS A 63 15.40 35.94 24.49
C LYS A 63 14.29 35.13 23.84
N LEU A 64 13.22 35.81 23.43
CA LEU A 64 12.07 35.23 22.75
C LEU A 64 12.58 34.53 21.48
N LYS A 65 12.70 33.20 21.51
CA LYS A 65 12.81 32.42 20.28
C LYS A 65 11.53 32.70 19.51
N ALA A 66 11.66 33.34 18.35
CA ALA A 66 10.57 33.47 17.40
C ALA A 66 9.91 32.08 17.23
N PRO A 67 8.59 31.95 17.37
CA PRO A 67 7.89 30.72 17.03
C PRO A 67 8.25 30.36 15.58
N PRO A 68 8.49 29.08 15.24
CA PRO A 68 8.56 28.71 13.84
C PRO A 68 7.21 29.08 13.23
N LEU A 69 7.21 29.94 12.22
CA LEU A 69 6.02 30.34 11.49
C LEU A 69 5.18 29.08 11.23
N PRO A 70 3.92 29.02 11.69
CA PRO A 70 2.99 28.03 11.18
C PRO A 70 2.91 28.28 9.68
N ARG A 71 3.50 27.39 8.88
CA ARG A 71 3.06 27.24 7.50
C ARG A 71 1.64 26.71 7.61
N GLU A 72 0.68 27.62 7.69
CA GLU A 72 -0.72 27.28 7.47
C GLU A 72 -0.79 26.85 6.01
N LEU A 73 -0.60 25.55 5.81
CA LEU A 73 -0.99 24.91 4.57
C LEU A 73 -2.49 25.18 4.40
N PRO A 74 -2.96 25.42 3.17
CA PRO A 74 -4.39 25.61 2.92
C PRO A 74 -5.20 24.53 3.62
N ILE A 75 -6.31 24.93 4.26
CA ILE A 75 -7.22 23.99 4.95
C ILE A 75 -7.63 22.91 3.94
N GLY A 76 -7.16 21.67 4.13
CA GLY A 76 -7.39 20.54 3.23
C GLY A 76 -6.15 20.00 2.50
N ALA A 77 -4.98 20.65 2.62
CA ALA A 77 -3.75 20.08 2.06
C ALA A 77 -3.29 18.85 2.86
N PRO A 78 -2.88 17.75 2.19
CA PRO A 78 -2.41 16.54 2.86
C PRO A 78 -1.24 16.82 3.82
N LEU A 79 -1.31 16.28 5.02
CA LEU A 79 -0.32 16.48 6.08
C LEU A 79 0.50 15.21 6.31
N ALA A 80 1.72 15.21 5.77
CA ALA A 80 2.68 14.15 6.03
C ALA A 80 3.01 14.04 7.53
N LYS A 81 3.13 12.79 8.03
CA LYS A 81 3.55 12.52 9.40
C LYS A 81 4.98 13.03 9.63
N ARG A 82 5.14 13.87 10.66
CA ARG A 82 6.44 14.43 11.05
C ARG A 82 7.25 13.43 11.89
N ASP A 83 7.79 12.43 11.23
CA ASP A 83 8.67 11.44 11.86
C ASP A 83 10.02 12.08 12.23
N LYS A 84 10.41 12.06 13.51
CA LYS A 84 11.72 12.58 13.96
C LYS A 84 12.87 11.87 13.25
N THR A 85 12.76 10.55 13.12
CA THR A 85 13.71 9.67 12.42
C THR A 85 12.97 8.85 11.39
N LEU A 86 13.55 8.65 10.21
CA LEU A 86 12.96 7.77 9.21
C LEU A 86 12.90 6.33 9.76
N PRO A 87 11.81 5.59 9.50
CA PRO A 87 11.77 4.16 9.76
C PRO A 87 12.83 3.43 8.92
N LYS A 88 13.07 2.15 9.20
CA LYS A 88 13.92 1.32 8.34
C LYS A 88 13.20 0.98 7.03
N THR A 89 13.97 0.79 5.95
CA THR A 89 13.45 0.19 4.72
C THR A 89 12.96 -1.22 5.01
N THR A 90 11.89 -1.62 4.33
CA THR A 90 11.28 -2.95 4.55
C THR A 90 12.03 -4.04 3.80
N LEU A 91 12.82 -3.65 2.79
CA LEU A 91 13.61 -4.52 1.96
C LEU A 91 15.04 -4.00 1.82
N HIS A 92 15.96 -4.91 1.51
CA HIS A 92 17.37 -4.61 1.21
C HIS A 92 17.87 -5.58 0.13
N GLU A 93 18.91 -5.18 -0.60
CA GLU A 93 19.42 -5.89 -1.78
C GLU A 93 19.78 -7.36 -1.55
N LYS A 94 20.33 -7.69 -0.38
CA LYS A 94 20.74 -9.06 -0.01
C LYS A 94 19.57 -9.94 0.49
N ALA A 95 18.38 -9.37 0.63
CA ALA A 95 17.21 -10.14 1.03
C ALA A 95 16.88 -11.19 -0.05
N PRO A 96 16.31 -12.35 0.33
CA PRO A 96 15.88 -13.35 -0.63
C PRO A 96 14.71 -12.83 -1.49
N VAL A 97 14.65 -13.27 -2.75
CA VAL A 97 13.67 -12.78 -3.74
C VAL A 97 12.22 -12.97 -3.32
N VAL A 98 11.94 -13.98 -2.49
CA VAL A 98 10.60 -14.23 -1.92
C VAL A 98 10.07 -13.11 -1.02
N GLN A 99 10.94 -12.19 -0.56
CA GLN A 99 10.52 -11.02 0.21
C GLN A 99 10.07 -9.85 -0.66
N ALA A 100 10.30 -9.90 -1.98
CA ALA A 100 9.84 -8.87 -2.89
C ALA A 100 8.30 -8.77 -2.87
N PRO A 101 7.73 -7.56 -3.03
CA PRO A 101 6.29 -7.42 -3.15
C PRO A 101 5.72 -8.22 -4.33
N SER A 102 4.51 -8.73 -4.18
CA SER A 102 3.82 -9.60 -5.17
C SER A 102 4.50 -10.93 -5.53
N ILE A 103 5.66 -11.26 -4.96
CA ILE A 103 6.36 -12.53 -5.23
C ILE A 103 6.08 -13.53 -4.11
N GLY A 104 5.21 -14.51 -4.41
CA GLY A 104 4.95 -15.62 -3.50
C GLY A 104 6.01 -16.74 -3.58
N PRO A 105 6.01 -17.71 -2.63
CA PRO A 105 6.99 -18.80 -2.60
C PRO A 105 7.09 -19.64 -3.87
N LYS A 106 5.99 -19.78 -4.62
CA LYS A 106 5.98 -20.51 -5.90
C LYS A 106 6.71 -19.74 -7.00
N THR A 107 6.48 -18.43 -7.07
CA THR A 107 7.14 -17.54 -8.03
C THR A 107 8.62 -17.40 -7.71
N ALA A 108 8.97 -17.23 -6.44
CA ALA A 108 10.35 -17.18 -5.97
C ALA A 108 11.15 -18.42 -6.40
N LYS A 109 10.60 -19.63 -6.22
CA LYS A 109 11.26 -20.87 -6.69
C LYS A 109 11.54 -20.91 -8.18
N ARG A 110 10.68 -20.28 -9.01
CA ARG A 110 10.89 -20.19 -10.46
C ARG A 110 12.02 -19.21 -10.79
N LEU A 111 12.05 -18.07 -10.11
CA LEU A 111 13.11 -17.07 -10.23
C LEU A 111 14.47 -17.65 -9.79
N GLU A 112 14.49 -18.36 -8.68
CA GLU A 112 15.69 -19.03 -8.17
C GLU A 112 16.23 -20.07 -9.15
N ALA A 113 15.36 -20.78 -9.87
CA ALA A 113 15.75 -21.75 -10.89
C ALA A 113 16.45 -21.13 -12.11
N VAL A 114 16.19 -19.86 -12.40
CA VAL A 114 16.88 -19.10 -13.46
C VAL A 114 18.03 -18.24 -12.93
N GLY A 115 18.42 -18.42 -11.66
CA GLY A 115 19.57 -17.77 -11.04
C GLY A 115 19.26 -16.52 -10.21
N VAL A 116 17.99 -16.13 -10.08
CA VAL A 116 17.56 -14.92 -9.36
C VAL A 116 17.20 -15.29 -7.92
N LYS A 117 18.13 -15.08 -6.99
CA LYS A 117 17.99 -15.52 -5.58
C LYS A 117 17.75 -14.36 -4.61
N THR A 118 18.30 -13.21 -4.92
CA THR A 118 18.26 -12.01 -4.08
C THR A 118 17.51 -10.87 -4.76
N ILE A 119 17.20 -9.83 -4.00
CA ILE A 119 16.63 -8.60 -4.55
C ILE A 119 17.59 -7.92 -5.52
N ALA A 120 18.90 -7.94 -5.23
CA ALA A 120 19.91 -7.46 -6.17
C ALA A 120 19.84 -8.20 -7.51
N ASP A 121 19.74 -9.54 -7.48
CA ASP A 121 19.62 -10.34 -8.70
C ASP A 121 18.34 -10.00 -9.48
N LEU A 122 17.23 -9.76 -8.76
CA LEU A 122 15.96 -9.38 -9.37
C LEU A 122 16.08 -8.02 -10.06
N LEU A 123 16.67 -7.03 -9.40
CA LEU A 123 16.87 -5.68 -9.95
C LEU A 123 17.84 -5.68 -11.14
N ALA A 124 18.80 -6.59 -11.17
CA ALA A 124 19.76 -6.74 -12.28
C ALA A 124 19.24 -7.60 -13.44
N LEU A 125 18.14 -8.32 -13.26
CA LEU A 125 17.59 -9.22 -14.27
C LEU A 125 17.10 -8.42 -15.50
N ASN A 126 17.52 -8.83 -16.70
CA ASN A 126 16.87 -8.38 -17.92
C ASN A 126 15.46 -9.01 -18.01
N ALA A 127 14.43 -8.19 -18.07
CA ALA A 127 13.05 -8.65 -18.00
C ALA A 127 12.62 -9.54 -19.19
N ASP A 128 13.07 -9.22 -20.41
CA ASP A 128 12.73 -9.98 -21.62
C ASP A 128 13.46 -11.33 -21.66
N GLU A 129 14.71 -11.36 -21.21
CA GLU A 129 15.43 -12.62 -20.98
C GLU A 129 14.80 -13.43 -19.84
N GLY A 130 14.36 -12.76 -18.77
CA GLY A 130 13.71 -13.38 -17.62
C GLY A 130 12.41 -14.09 -18.01
N GLU A 131 11.54 -13.42 -18.78
CA GLU A 131 10.32 -14.01 -19.35
C GLU A 131 10.65 -15.26 -20.16
N SER A 132 11.64 -15.15 -21.06
CA SER A 132 12.07 -16.24 -21.92
C SER A 132 12.63 -17.44 -21.14
N LYS A 133 13.39 -17.20 -20.06
CA LYS A 133 14.03 -18.26 -19.24
C LYS A 133 13.06 -18.93 -18.26
N ILE A 134 12.12 -18.17 -17.68
CA ILE A 134 11.15 -18.69 -16.69
C ILE A 134 10.08 -19.53 -17.39
N ASP A 135 9.74 -19.20 -18.64
CA ASP A 135 8.79 -19.91 -19.50
C ASP A 135 7.48 -20.27 -18.76
N ALA A 136 6.89 -19.27 -18.11
CA ALA A 136 5.61 -19.40 -17.43
C ALA A 136 4.65 -18.35 -17.98
N GLY A 137 3.58 -18.77 -18.63
CA GLY A 137 2.67 -17.86 -19.36
C GLY A 137 1.96 -16.76 -18.56
N HIS A 138 2.15 -16.70 -17.23
CA HIS A 138 1.64 -15.62 -16.37
C HIS A 138 2.76 -14.67 -15.88
N ILE A 139 4.01 -14.94 -16.24
CA ILE A 139 5.20 -14.15 -15.87
C ILE A 139 5.75 -13.56 -17.15
N SER A 140 5.25 -12.39 -17.52
CA SER A 140 5.76 -11.64 -18.67
C SER A 140 6.90 -10.70 -18.28
N ALA A 141 7.60 -10.14 -19.27
CA ALA A 141 8.61 -9.11 -19.02
C ALA A 141 8.01 -7.89 -18.29
N GLN A 142 6.75 -7.56 -18.56
CA GLN A 142 6.07 -6.48 -17.83
C GLN A 142 5.88 -6.82 -16.36
N VAL A 143 5.45 -8.05 -16.05
CA VAL A 143 5.30 -8.49 -14.65
C VAL A 143 6.64 -8.45 -13.90
N ILE A 144 7.73 -8.82 -14.58
CA ILE A 144 9.08 -8.72 -14.00
C ILE A 144 9.47 -7.26 -13.74
N ARG A 145 9.22 -6.35 -14.68
CA ARG A 145 9.44 -4.91 -14.49
C ARG A 145 8.62 -4.36 -13.32
N ASP A 146 7.37 -4.78 -13.19
CA ASP A 146 6.53 -4.36 -12.06
C ASP A 146 7.12 -4.85 -10.73
N TRP A 147 7.60 -6.09 -10.65
CA TRP A 147 8.29 -6.59 -9.44
C TRP A 147 9.59 -5.85 -9.14
N GLN A 148 10.36 -5.50 -10.18
CA GLN A 148 11.58 -4.71 -10.03
C GLN A 148 11.27 -3.32 -9.45
N ALA A 149 10.27 -2.63 -10.01
CA ALA A 149 9.83 -1.33 -9.50
C ALA A 149 9.31 -1.42 -8.05
N GLN A 150 8.51 -2.45 -7.73
CA GLN A 150 8.01 -2.67 -6.38
C GLN A 150 9.15 -2.94 -5.38
N ALA A 151 10.14 -3.74 -5.77
CA ALA A 151 11.30 -4.04 -4.94
C ALA A 151 12.21 -2.81 -4.77
N LEU A 152 12.40 -2.02 -5.83
CA LEU A 152 13.16 -0.77 -5.79
C LEU A 152 12.54 0.22 -4.81
N LEU A 153 11.23 0.46 -4.91
CA LEU A 153 10.50 1.32 -3.98
C LEU A 153 10.61 0.83 -2.53
N ALA A 154 10.49 -0.48 -2.28
CA ALA A 154 10.62 -1.04 -0.94
C ALA A 154 12.04 -0.93 -0.35
N CYS A 155 13.06 -0.89 -1.21
CA CYS A 155 14.46 -0.67 -0.83
C CYS A 155 14.81 0.82 -0.62
N THR A 156 14.12 1.73 -1.31
CA THR A 156 14.46 3.17 -1.33
C THR A 156 13.57 4.02 -0.43
N VAL A 157 12.28 3.69 -0.30
CA VAL A 157 11.31 4.45 0.49
C VAL A 157 11.16 3.81 1.87
N PRO A 158 11.64 4.46 2.95
CA PRO A 158 11.65 3.81 4.26
C PRO A 158 10.25 3.62 4.84
N GLY A 159 10.02 2.47 5.48
CA GLY A 159 8.72 2.14 6.08
C GLY A 159 7.58 1.90 5.08
N LEU A 160 7.86 1.84 3.78
CA LEU A 160 6.88 1.49 2.75
C LEU A 160 6.53 -0.01 2.83
N ARG A 161 5.24 -0.34 2.94
CA ARG A 161 4.79 -1.74 3.01
C ARG A 161 4.67 -2.37 1.63
N SER A 162 4.71 -3.70 1.57
CA SER A 162 4.57 -4.48 0.32
C SER A 162 3.35 -4.10 -0.52
N ARG A 163 2.17 -3.94 0.10
CA ARG A 163 0.94 -3.50 -0.61
C ARG A 163 0.99 -2.06 -1.09
N GLU A 164 1.71 -1.19 -0.38
CA GLU A 164 1.86 0.22 -0.72
C GLU A 164 2.77 0.32 -1.95
N ALA A 165 3.88 -0.43 -1.99
CA ALA A 165 4.72 -0.56 -3.18
C ALA A 165 3.96 -1.11 -4.40
N GLN A 166 3.09 -2.11 -4.20
CA GLN A 166 2.22 -2.63 -5.28
C GLN A 166 1.27 -1.56 -5.82
N ALA A 167 0.65 -0.79 -4.93
CA ALA A 167 -0.26 0.27 -5.32
C ALA A 167 0.44 1.38 -6.12
N LEU A 168 1.64 1.81 -5.67
CA LEU A 168 2.43 2.83 -6.35
C LEU A 168 2.76 2.43 -7.79
N VAL A 169 3.26 1.21 -8.00
CA VAL A 169 3.57 0.70 -9.34
C VAL A 169 2.32 0.58 -10.21
N ALA A 170 1.19 0.16 -9.62
CA ALA A 170 -0.07 0.12 -10.35
C ALA A 170 -0.59 1.52 -10.74
N CYS A 171 -0.18 2.57 -10.02
CA CYS A 171 -0.42 3.97 -10.37
C CYS A 171 0.62 4.55 -11.33
N GLY A 172 1.61 3.75 -11.77
CA GLY A 172 2.65 4.17 -12.70
C GLY A 172 3.88 4.80 -12.03
N VAL A 173 3.96 4.77 -10.70
CA VAL A 173 5.13 5.25 -9.94
C VAL A 173 6.09 4.09 -9.75
N THR A 174 7.27 4.18 -10.34
CA THR A 174 8.27 3.09 -10.37
C THR A 174 9.54 3.40 -9.60
N THR A 175 9.81 4.67 -9.31
CA THR A 175 11.00 5.13 -8.57
C THR A 175 10.64 6.06 -7.41
N ALA A 176 11.59 6.26 -6.49
CA ALA A 176 11.41 7.20 -5.38
C ALA A 176 11.38 8.65 -5.88
N GLU A 177 12.12 8.95 -6.94
CA GLU A 177 12.15 10.23 -7.62
C GLU A 177 10.79 10.57 -8.22
N GLU A 178 10.20 9.65 -8.98
CA GLU A 178 8.84 9.82 -9.52
C GLU A 178 7.82 10.01 -8.40
N LEU A 179 7.95 9.28 -7.30
CA LEU A 179 7.06 9.42 -6.15
C LEU A 179 7.09 10.84 -5.56
N ILE A 180 8.26 11.47 -5.51
CA ILE A 180 8.41 12.82 -4.94
C ILE A 180 7.74 13.89 -5.81
N GLU A 181 7.64 13.65 -7.12
CA GLU A 181 7.02 14.55 -8.08
C GLU A 181 5.48 14.45 -8.10
N MET A 182 4.91 13.42 -7.47
CA MET A 182 3.46 13.21 -7.45
C MET A 182 2.72 14.18 -6.54
N ASP A 183 1.50 14.55 -6.95
CA ASP A 183 0.52 15.15 -6.03
C ASP A 183 -0.10 14.06 -5.13
N ALA A 184 -0.14 14.33 -3.82
CA ALA A 184 -0.60 13.36 -2.83
C ALA A 184 -2.09 13.04 -2.97
N THR A 185 -2.92 14.02 -3.34
CA THR A 185 -4.36 13.84 -3.51
C THR A 185 -4.64 13.03 -4.78
N GLU A 186 -4.03 13.39 -5.91
CA GLU A 186 -4.18 12.66 -7.18
C GLU A 186 -3.68 11.20 -7.07
N LEU A 187 -2.55 10.99 -6.39
CA LEU A 187 -2.01 9.65 -6.16
C LEU A 187 -2.90 8.85 -5.21
N CYS A 188 -3.46 9.47 -4.17
CA CYS A 188 -4.41 8.81 -3.28
C CYS A 188 -5.65 8.32 -4.04
N ASP A 189 -6.20 9.15 -4.92
CA ASP A 189 -7.32 8.76 -5.80
C ASP A 189 -6.94 7.63 -6.77
N GLY A 190 -5.72 7.66 -7.32
CA GLY A 190 -5.17 6.58 -8.13
C GLY A 190 -5.11 5.25 -7.38
N VAL A 191 -4.57 5.28 -6.16
CA VAL A 191 -4.46 4.10 -5.30
C VAL A 191 -5.83 3.59 -4.88
N ALA A 192 -6.77 4.47 -4.55
CA ALA A 192 -8.15 4.11 -4.24
C ALA A 192 -8.84 3.42 -5.41
N ARG A 193 -8.70 3.96 -6.63
CA ARG A 193 -9.22 3.35 -7.87
C ARG A 193 -8.61 1.97 -8.12
N TRP A 194 -7.29 1.82 -7.99
CA TRP A 194 -6.63 0.52 -8.11
C TRP A 194 -7.10 -0.46 -7.02
N GLY A 195 -7.33 0.03 -5.79
CA GLY A 195 -7.84 -0.77 -4.67
C GLY A 195 -9.18 -1.46 -4.94
N LEU A 196 -9.98 -0.95 -5.87
CA LEU A 196 -11.24 -1.55 -6.31
C LEU A 196 -11.07 -2.69 -7.32
N SER A 197 -9.88 -2.85 -7.92
CA SER A 197 -9.57 -3.94 -8.84
C SER A 197 -9.33 -5.27 -8.12
N ASP A 198 -9.41 -6.40 -8.82
CA ASP A 198 -9.10 -7.73 -8.28
C ASP A 198 -7.69 -7.82 -7.69
N ALA A 199 -6.71 -7.17 -8.32
CA ALA A 199 -5.34 -7.13 -7.84
C ALA A 199 -5.24 -6.32 -6.54
N GLY A 200 -5.88 -5.14 -6.52
CA GLY A 200 -5.95 -4.28 -5.34
C GLY A 200 -6.62 -4.97 -4.16
N GLN A 201 -7.79 -5.59 -4.36
CA GLN A 201 -8.51 -6.30 -3.30
C GLN A 201 -7.69 -7.45 -2.70
N ARG A 202 -6.93 -8.18 -3.53
CA ARG A 202 -6.01 -9.24 -3.04
C ARG A 202 -4.86 -8.65 -2.22
N ALA A 203 -4.30 -7.52 -2.63
CA ALA A 203 -3.18 -6.87 -1.95
C ALA A 203 -3.59 -6.21 -0.62
N TRP A 204 -4.75 -5.53 -0.59
CA TRP A 204 -5.28 -4.87 0.60
C TRP A 204 -5.87 -5.85 1.60
N GLY A 205 -6.57 -6.90 1.12
CA GLY A 205 -7.29 -7.82 1.99
C GLY A 205 -8.33 -7.06 2.84
N SER A 206 -8.16 -7.09 4.16
CA SER A 206 -8.99 -6.33 5.11
C SER A 206 -8.36 -5.01 5.60
N ALA A 207 -7.23 -4.62 5.01
CA ALA A 207 -6.55 -3.39 5.41
C ALA A 207 -7.35 -2.15 4.99
N PRO A 208 -7.31 -1.07 5.78
CA PRO A 208 -7.93 0.20 5.38
C PRO A 208 -7.22 0.75 4.12
N ALA A 209 -8.01 1.40 3.27
CA ALA A 209 -7.47 2.18 2.17
C ALA A 209 -6.58 3.31 2.71
N PRO A 210 -5.49 3.66 2.01
CA PRO A 210 -4.65 4.78 2.41
C PRO A 210 -5.40 6.10 2.33
N THR A 211 -5.06 6.99 3.24
CA THR A 211 -5.54 8.38 3.24
C THR A 211 -4.55 9.28 2.50
N GLU A 212 -4.97 10.49 2.13
CA GLU A 212 -4.07 11.48 1.52
C GLU A 212 -2.86 11.79 2.43
N ASP A 213 -3.07 11.83 3.75
CA ASP A 213 -1.99 12.00 4.74
C ASP A 213 -0.99 10.83 4.73
N ASP A 214 -1.46 9.60 4.50
CA ASP A 214 -0.56 8.44 4.37
C ASP A 214 0.28 8.55 3.10
N VAL A 215 -0.32 8.96 1.97
CA VAL A 215 0.40 9.17 0.71
C VAL A 215 1.41 10.31 0.84
N ALA A 216 1.02 11.44 1.42
CA ALA A 216 1.92 12.55 1.73
C ALA A 216 3.09 12.10 2.63
N THR A 217 2.83 11.16 3.55
CA THR A 217 3.88 10.56 4.38
C THR A 217 4.86 9.73 3.55
N TRP A 218 4.40 8.96 2.56
CA TRP A 218 5.28 8.19 1.68
C TRP A 218 6.19 9.11 0.85
N ILE A 219 5.62 10.17 0.27
CA ILE A 219 6.33 11.21 -0.49
C ILE A 219 7.41 11.86 0.37
N ALA A 220 7.04 12.35 1.56
CA ALA A 220 7.98 13.01 2.47
C ALA A 220 9.10 12.06 2.96
N ARG A 221 8.83 10.76 3.08
CA ARG A 221 9.84 9.76 3.44
C ARG A 221 10.80 9.49 2.29
N ALA A 222 10.30 9.44 1.06
CA ALA A 222 11.12 9.28 -0.14
C ALA A 222 12.08 10.49 -0.30
N GLU A 223 11.55 11.71 -0.18
CA GLU A 223 12.35 12.95 -0.27
C GLU A 223 13.51 12.94 0.72
N ARG A 224 13.22 12.70 2.00
CA ARG A 224 14.24 12.65 3.05
C ARG A 224 15.23 11.51 2.87
N ALA A 225 14.81 10.37 2.32
CA ALA A 225 15.71 9.24 2.07
C ALA A 225 16.72 9.57 0.97
N LEU A 226 16.28 10.24 -0.12
CA LEU A 226 17.18 10.70 -1.17
C LEU A 226 18.13 11.81 -0.69
N GLU A 227 17.65 12.73 0.15
CA GLU A 227 18.51 13.74 0.78
C GLU A 227 19.59 13.10 1.66
N GLN A 228 19.23 12.09 2.46
CA GLN A 228 20.19 11.35 3.29
C GLN A 228 21.19 10.55 2.44
N GLY A 229 20.75 9.91 1.35
CA GLY A 229 21.62 9.22 0.41
C GLY A 229 22.66 10.15 -0.20
N LYS A 230 22.22 11.31 -0.72
CA LYS A 230 23.11 12.34 -1.29
C LYS A 230 24.10 12.89 -0.26
N ALA A 231 23.66 13.06 0.99
CA ALA A 231 24.53 13.53 2.07
C ALA A 231 25.61 12.50 2.46
N ILE A 232 25.31 11.20 2.37
CA ILE A 232 26.28 10.12 2.61
C ILE A 232 27.29 10.04 1.46
N GLU A 233 26.86 10.20 0.22
CA GLU A 233 27.75 10.16 -0.96
C GLU A 233 28.68 11.39 -1.06
N ALA A 234 28.26 12.53 -0.51
CA ALA A 234 29.04 13.77 -0.50
C ALA A 234 30.04 13.86 0.68
N ALA A 235 30.02 12.92 1.63
CA ALA A 235 30.84 12.90 2.83
C ALA A 235 32.04 11.95 2.71
#